data_AF-A0A139PYA7-F1
#
_entry.id   AF-A0A139PYA7-F1
#
_cell.length_a   1.000
_cell.length_b   1.000
_cell.length_c   1.000
_cell.angle_alpha   90.00
_cell.angle_beta   90.00
_cell.angle_gamma   90.00
#
_symmetry.space_group_name_H-M   'P 1'
#
loop_
_entity.id
_entity.type
_entity.pdbx_description
1 polymer ?
#
loop_
_entity_poly.entity_id
_entity_poly.type
_entity_poly.pdbx_seq_one_letter_code
_entity_poly.pdbx_strand_id
1 'polypeptide(L)'
;MFSMLGKSQEERRNREYEVSLVNALKNSYQGIEEIKISNPEYTSPPGSWSCDVEIKFKDERTLSYGINHHLNYKTNYGGRQETNEDWQYLETHKGQTLNSVKITYSDSEQGEL
;
A
#
# COMPACT_ATOMS: atom_id res chain seq x y z
N MET A 1 -1.41 -13.67 -13.41
CA MET A 1 -1.08 -12.60 -14.38
C MET A 1 -2.27 -11.66 -14.46
N PHE A 2 -2.07 -10.37 -14.17
CA PHE A 2 -3.12 -9.35 -14.28
C PHE A 2 -3.35 -8.98 -15.75
N SER A 3 -4.61 -8.94 -16.18
CA SER A 3 -4.99 -8.50 -17.51
C SER A 3 -5.41 -7.04 -17.47
N MET A 4 -4.63 -6.16 -18.10
CA MET A 4 -4.94 -4.72 -18.26
C MET A 4 -5.80 -4.43 -19.50
N LEU A 5 -6.33 -5.48 -20.14
CA LEU A 5 -7.24 -5.39 -21.29
C LEU A 5 -8.59 -4.86 -20.81
N GLY A 6 -9.07 -3.77 -21.41
CA GLY A 6 -10.34 -3.12 -21.07
C GLY A 6 -10.27 -2.03 -19.98
N LYS A 7 -9.13 -1.87 -19.28
CA LYS A 7 -8.93 -0.81 -18.28
C LYS A 7 -8.66 0.55 -18.95
N SER A 8 -9.25 1.60 -18.40
CA SER A 8 -8.99 3.01 -18.73
C SER A 8 -7.53 3.40 -18.42
N GLN A 9 -7.08 4.55 -18.94
CA GLN A 9 -5.74 5.06 -18.62
C GLN A 9 -5.59 5.40 -17.13
N GLU A 10 -6.66 5.85 -16.48
CA GLU A 10 -6.67 6.16 -15.06
C GLU A 10 -6.55 4.90 -14.21
N GLU A 11 -7.29 3.84 -14.54
CA GLU A 11 -7.16 2.55 -13.86
C GLU A 11 -5.75 1.95 -14.03
N ARG A 12 -5.15 2.10 -15.22
CA ARG A 12 -3.77 1.68 -15.46
C ARG A 12 -2.77 2.43 -14.60
N ARG A 13 -2.93 3.75 -14.50
CA ARG A 13 -2.11 4.62 -13.65
C ARG A 13 -2.30 4.26 -12.18
N ASN A 14 -3.54 4.05 -11.71
CA ASN A 14 -3.83 3.62 -10.35
C ASN A 14 -3.10 2.33 -10.01
N ARG A 15 -3.19 1.32 -10.88
CA ARG A 15 -2.48 0.06 -10.65
C ARG A 15 -0.96 0.23 -10.55
N GLU A 16 -0.37 1.13 -11.34
CA GLU A 16 1.07 1.45 -11.25
C GLU A 16 1.44 1.99 -9.86
N TYR A 17 0.66 2.94 -9.34
CA TYR A 17 0.86 3.50 -8.00
C TYR A 17 0.65 2.47 -6.90
N GLU A 18 -0.40 1.64 -6.99
CA GLU A 18 -0.67 0.60 -6.01
C GLU A 18 0.45 -0.45 -5.95
N VAL A 19 0.93 -0.93 -7.11
CA VAL A 19 2.05 -1.88 -7.17
C VAL A 19 3.34 -1.25 -6.63
N SER A 20 3.60 0.01 -6.96
CA SER A 20 4.74 0.75 -6.42
C SER A 20 4.64 0.90 -4.89
N LEU A 21 3.44 1.24 -4.38
CA LEU A 21 3.18 1.38 -2.96
C LEU A 21 3.40 0.07 -2.21
N VAL A 22 2.87 -1.06 -2.71
CA VAL A 22 3.06 -2.37 -2.07
C VAL A 22 4.55 -2.70 -1.96
N ASN A 23 5.32 -2.48 -3.03
CA ASN A 23 6.77 -2.69 -2.98
C ASN A 23 7.45 -1.78 -1.95
N ALA A 24 7.05 -0.51 -1.88
CA ALA A 24 7.58 0.42 -0.90
C ALA A 24 7.22 0.01 0.54
N LEU A 25 6.00 -0.43 0.80
CA LEU A 25 5.56 -0.94 2.12
C LEU A 25 6.31 -2.20 2.51
N LYS A 26 6.49 -3.16 1.59
CA LYS A 26 7.32 -4.35 1.80
C LYS A 26 8.76 -4.00 2.17
N ASN A 27 9.31 -2.94 1.60
CA ASN A 27 10.66 -2.46 1.94
C ASN A 27 10.72 -1.61 3.22
N SER A 28 9.58 -1.26 3.80
CA SER A 28 9.49 -0.39 4.97
C SER A 28 9.17 -1.16 6.24
N TYR A 29 8.32 -2.18 6.14
CA TYR A 29 7.93 -2.97 7.29
C TYR A 29 8.20 -4.46 7.09
N GLN A 30 8.70 -5.10 8.14
CA GLN A 30 8.86 -6.54 8.23
C GLN A 30 7.56 -7.19 8.72
N GLY A 31 7.32 -8.43 8.29
CA GLY A 31 6.22 -9.24 8.79
C GLY A 31 4.85 -8.88 8.22
N ILE A 32 4.77 -8.20 7.07
CA ILE A 32 3.51 -8.01 6.35
C ILE A 32 3.04 -9.36 5.77
N GLU A 33 1.76 -9.67 5.94
CA GLU A 33 1.07 -10.83 5.34
C GLU A 33 0.10 -10.42 4.24
N GLU A 34 -0.65 -9.34 4.46
CA GLU A 34 -1.69 -8.87 3.54
C GLU A 34 -1.73 -7.34 3.51
N ILE A 35 -1.98 -6.78 2.33
CA ILE A 35 -2.26 -5.36 2.12
C ILE A 35 -3.56 -5.23 1.33
N LYS A 36 -4.49 -4.42 1.83
CA LYS A 36 -5.67 -3.98 1.06
C LYS A 36 -5.57 -2.50 0.80
N ILE A 37 -5.90 -2.09 -0.42
CA ILE A 37 -5.87 -0.70 -0.86
C ILE A 37 -7.29 -0.28 -1.19
N SER A 38 -7.69 0.90 -0.72
CA SER A 38 -9.00 1.50 -1.03
C SER A 38 -8.89 3.00 -1.23
N ASN A 39 -9.94 3.59 -1.80
CA ASN A 39 -10.09 5.05 -1.93
C ASN A 39 -8.87 5.76 -2.56
N PRO A 40 -8.38 5.32 -3.74
CA PRO A 40 -7.31 6.04 -4.40
C PRO A 40 -7.79 7.44 -4.80
N GLU A 41 -7.00 8.45 -4.44
CA GLU A 41 -7.26 9.85 -4.75
C GLU A 41 -6.07 10.45 -5.51
N TYR A 42 -6.38 11.24 -6.54
CA TYR A 42 -5.41 12.10 -7.20
C TYR A 42 -5.77 13.55 -6.95
N THR A 43 -4.76 14.33 -6.56
CA THR A 43 -4.82 15.77 -6.82
C THR A 43 -4.51 16.04 -8.30
N SER A 44 -5.10 17.09 -8.87
CA SER A 44 -4.87 17.44 -10.29
C SER A 44 -3.38 17.61 -10.61
N PRO A 45 -2.89 17.15 -11.78
CA PRO A 45 -1.48 17.20 -12.14
C PRO A 45 -0.82 18.58 -11.96
N PRO A 46 0.42 18.66 -11.45
CA PRO A 46 1.25 17.56 -10.94
C PRO A 46 0.90 17.26 -9.48
N GLY A 47 -0.05 16.35 -9.24
CA GLY A 47 -0.62 16.12 -7.93
C GLY A 47 -0.09 14.86 -7.25
N SER A 48 -0.12 14.88 -5.92
CA SER A 48 0.06 13.72 -5.05
C SER A 48 -1.02 12.66 -5.32
N TRP A 49 -0.61 11.40 -5.26
CA TRP A 49 -1.52 10.25 -5.17
C TRP A 49 -1.56 9.77 -3.72
N SER A 50 -2.76 9.45 -3.26
CA SER A 50 -2.99 8.90 -1.93
C SER A 50 -4.02 7.79 -1.98
N CYS A 51 -4.05 6.97 -0.95
CA CYS A 51 -5.07 5.95 -0.76
C CYS A 51 -5.19 5.63 0.73
N ASP A 52 -6.20 4.84 1.07
CA ASP A 52 -6.25 4.14 2.34
C ASP A 52 -5.60 2.76 2.18
N VAL A 53 -4.90 2.31 3.22
CA VAL A 53 -4.38 0.94 3.32
C VAL A 53 -4.88 0.27 4.58
N GLU A 54 -5.13 -1.03 4.50
CA GLU A 54 -5.22 -1.95 5.62
C GLU A 54 -4.06 -2.95 5.50
N ILE A 55 -3.22 -3.05 6.52
CA ILE A 55 -2.05 -3.94 6.54
C ILE A 55 -2.23 -4.94 7.67
N LYS A 56 -2.22 -6.24 7.32
CA LYS A 56 -2.18 -7.34 8.28
C LYS A 56 -0.74 -7.83 8.44
N PHE A 57 -0.31 -7.97 9.69
CA PHE A 57 1.00 -8.48 10.07
C PHE A 57 0.94 -9.94 10.56
N LYS A 58 2.09 -10.59 10.61
CA LYS A 58 2.28 -11.99 11.04
C LYS A 58 1.81 -12.31 12.46
N ASP A 59 1.74 -11.30 13.32
CA ASP A 59 1.22 -11.42 14.68
C ASP A 59 -0.30 -11.23 14.75
N GLU A 60 -0.98 -11.26 13.60
CA GLU A 60 -2.41 -11.02 13.41
C GLU A 60 -2.87 -9.58 13.68
N ARG A 61 -1.97 -8.64 14.00
CA ARG A 61 -2.34 -7.23 14.11
C ARG A 61 -2.68 -6.67 12.74
N THR A 62 -3.76 -5.90 12.69
CA THR A 62 -4.20 -5.19 11.49
C THR A 62 -4.21 -3.69 11.77
N LEU A 63 -3.64 -2.90 10.85
CA LEU A 63 -3.59 -1.45 10.93
C LEU A 63 -4.20 -0.83 9.68
N SER A 64 -5.04 0.19 9.86
CA SER A 64 -5.65 0.92 8.76
C SER A 64 -5.31 2.40 8.84
N TYR A 65 -4.85 2.99 7.74
CA TYR A 65 -4.49 4.41 7.69
C TYR A 65 -4.42 4.96 6.26
N GLY A 66 -4.58 6.27 6.11
CA GLY A 66 -4.40 6.97 4.84
C GLY A 66 -2.92 7.23 4.56
N ILE A 67 -2.47 7.07 3.32
CA ILE A 67 -1.06 7.23 2.94
C ILE A 67 -0.91 7.96 1.60
N ASN A 68 0.12 8.81 1.50
CA ASN A 68 0.56 9.41 0.24
C ASN A 68 1.66 8.55 -0.38
N HIS A 69 1.73 8.50 -1.71
CA HIS A 69 2.80 7.77 -2.40
C HIS A 69 3.27 8.48 -3.67
N HIS A 70 4.56 8.35 -3.95
CA HIS A 70 5.19 8.75 -5.21
C HIS A 70 5.93 7.56 -5.81
N LEU A 71 5.86 7.39 -7.13
CA LEU A 71 6.43 6.23 -7.84
C LEU A 71 7.94 6.03 -7.65
N ASN A 72 8.68 7.08 -7.25
CA ASN A 72 10.10 7.00 -6.98
C ASN A 72 10.43 6.52 -5.54
N TYR A 73 9.45 6.40 -4.66
CA TYR A 73 9.65 5.98 -3.28
C TYR A 73 9.99 4.49 -3.20
N LYS A 74 11.16 4.18 -2.65
CA LYS A 74 11.60 2.79 -2.41
C LYS A 74 11.14 2.25 -1.06
N THR A 75 10.84 3.15 -0.13
CA THR A 75 10.23 2.90 1.17
C THR A 75 9.10 3.92 1.36
N ASN A 76 8.05 3.57 2.09
CA ASN A 76 6.97 4.46 2.48
C ASN A 76 6.61 4.22 3.95
N TYR A 77 6.91 5.20 4.79
CA TYR A 77 6.66 5.12 6.24
C TYR A 77 5.52 6.05 6.63
N GLY A 78 4.70 5.59 7.58
CA GLY A 78 3.68 6.40 8.23
C GLY A 78 2.48 6.70 7.34
N GLY A 79 1.70 7.70 7.73
CA GLY A 79 0.46 8.12 7.09
C GLY A 79 -0.41 8.93 8.04
N ARG A 80 -1.64 9.22 7.63
CA ARG A 80 -2.70 9.75 8.50
C ARG A 80 -3.28 8.59 9.30
N GLN A 81 -2.76 8.39 10.51
CA GLN A 81 -3.12 7.31 11.42
C GLN A 81 -4.07 7.79 12.53
N GLU A 82 -4.80 6.87 13.15
CA GLU A 82 -5.76 7.20 14.21
C GLU A 82 -5.12 7.35 15.60
N THR A 83 -4.06 6.60 15.92
CA THR A 83 -3.48 6.54 17.27
C THR A 83 -1.96 6.56 17.33
N ASN A 84 -1.40 6.95 18.49
CA ASN A 84 0.04 6.85 18.77
C ASN A 84 0.52 5.40 18.90
N GLU A 85 -0.35 4.46 19.28
CA GLU A 85 0.02 3.05 19.45
C GLU A 85 0.31 2.38 18.11
N ASP A 86 -0.45 2.73 17.06
CA ASP A 86 -0.20 2.22 15.71
C ASP A 86 1.12 2.74 15.15
N TRP A 87 1.48 3.99 15.47
CA TRP A 87 2.78 4.53 15.13
C TRP A 87 3.93 3.78 15.81
N GLN A 88 3.80 3.54 17.12
CA GLN A 88 4.81 2.76 17.87
C GLN A 88 4.94 1.34 17.32
N TYR A 89 3.83 0.72 16.94
CA TYR A 89 3.85 -0.60 16.32
C TYR A 89 4.59 -0.59 14.97
N LEU A 90 4.29 0.37 14.09
CA LEU A 90 4.99 0.48 12.80
C LEU A 90 6.49 0.77 12.99
N GLU A 91 6.85 1.56 14.01
CA GLU A 91 8.25 1.85 14.33
C GLU A 91 9.03 0.58 14.74
N THR A 92 8.43 -0.29 15.56
CA THR A 92 9.05 -1.56 15.97
C THR A 92 9.11 -2.58 14.83
N HIS A 93 8.33 -2.39 13.77
CA HIS A 93 8.27 -3.26 12.60
C HIS A 93 9.04 -2.72 11.39
N LYS A 94 9.83 -1.65 11.54
CA LYS A 94 10.72 -1.20 10.45
C LYS A 94 11.63 -2.34 10.00
N GLY A 95 11.74 -2.52 8.69
CA GLY A 95 12.50 -3.61 8.08
C GLY A 95 11.94 -4.00 6.72
N GLN A 96 12.31 -5.16 6.21
CA GLN A 96 11.85 -5.64 4.91
C GLN A 96 11.07 -6.94 5.05
N THR A 97 9.91 -7.01 4.40
CA THR A 97 9.17 -8.24 4.16
C THR A 97 9.68 -8.90 2.87
N LEU A 98 10.41 -10.00 3.03
CA LEU A 98 10.95 -10.79 1.91
C LEU A 98 9.96 -11.83 1.36
N ASN A 99 8.98 -12.24 2.17
CA ASN A 99 7.96 -13.18 1.75
C ASN A 99 6.98 -12.55 0.76
N SER A 100 6.24 -13.39 0.05
CA SER A 100 5.08 -12.95 -0.71
C SER A 100 4.02 -12.32 0.21
N VAL A 101 3.37 -11.27 -0.26
CA VAL A 101 2.29 -10.56 0.42
C VAL A 101 1.03 -10.66 -0.42
N LYS A 102 -0.10 -11.02 0.20
CA LYS A 102 -1.41 -11.01 -0.46
C LYS A 102 -1.89 -9.58 -0.63
N ILE A 103 -2.49 -9.29 -1.78
CA ILE A 103 -2.92 -7.93 -2.12
C ILE A 103 -4.40 -7.94 -2.51
N THR A 104 -5.18 -7.03 -1.96
CA THR A 104 -6.47 -6.64 -2.53
C THR A 104 -6.34 -5.20 -3.02
N TYR A 105 -6.43 -4.99 -4.33
CA TYR A 105 -6.34 -3.66 -4.91
C TYR A 105 -7.65 -2.88 -4.80
N SER A 106 -7.64 -1.58 -5.11
CA SER A 106 -8.82 -0.71 -4.99
C SER A 106 -10.00 -1.09 -5.87
N ASP A 107 -9.75 -1.81 -6.96
CA ASP A 107 -10.78 -2.37 -7.84
C ASP A 107 -11.20 -3.80 -7.45
N SER A 108 -10.88 -4.23 -6.23
CA SER A 108 -11.17 -5.56 -5.65
C SER A 108 -10.46 -6.74 -6.34
N GLU A 109 -9.60 -6.49 -7.33
CA GLU A 109 -8.75 -7.55 -7.87
C GLU A 109 -7.75 -8.02 -6.81
N GLN A 110 -7.42 -9.32 -6.84
CA GLN A 110 -6.51 -9.94 -5.90
C GLN A 110 -5.15 -10.23 -6.53
N GLY A 111 -4.09 -10.08 -5.74
CA GLY A 111 -2.70 -10.26 -6.16
C GLY A 111 -1.75 -10.79 -5.12
N GLU A 112 -0.51 -10.96 -5.56
CA GLU A 112 0.61 -11.41 -4.75
C GLU A 112 1.90 -10.79 -5.28
N LEU A 113 2.72 -10.22 -4.38
CA LEU A 113 4.05 -9.65 -4.67
C LEU A 113 5.07 -10.06 -3.63
#